data_AF-A0A6H5HFF6-F1
#
_entry.id   AF-A0A6H5HFF6-F1
#
_cell.length_a   1.000
_cell.length_b   1.000
_cell.length_c   1.000
_cell.angle_alpha   90.00
_cell.angle_beta   90.00
_cell.angle_gamma   90.00
#
_symmetry.space_group_name_H-M   'P 1'
#
loop_
_entity.id
_entity.type
_entity.pdbx_description
1 polymer ?
#
loop_
_entity_poly.entity_id
_entity_poly.type
_entity_poly.pdbx_seq_one_letter_code
_entity_poly.pdbx_strand_id
1 'polypeptide(L)'
;MDPLLIPPGVCGRIRGTITITIDEVFWSTKSPGDVYVKFAWWGSDERFFEFHPINSTKSGNEKNEKEPPTAGKTEDVPTTYSWNVGTSWRLLEEYFRRWKCIIFNVYRSADKRLVGTVRMENWNCILTEERYSSYFAIVDRKGDRVGDLRITFALKMKKKKYKLKSDFPIVKNVQ
;
A
#
# COMPACT_ATOMS: atom_id res chain seq x y z
N MET A 1 -4.40 -3.91 31.67
CA MET A 1 -3.07 -3.90 31.03
C MET A 1 -3.27 -3.36 29.63
N ASP A 2 -2.81 -2.16 29.37
CA ASP A 2 -2.90 -1.56 28.04
C ASP A 2 -1.90 -2.27 27.11
N PRO A 3 -2.31 -2.70 25.91
CA PRO A 3 -1.45 -3.47 25.04
C PRO A 3 -0.32 -2.60 24.47
N LEU A 4 0.91 -3.14 24.48
CA LEU A 4 2.09 -2.57 23.84
C LEU A 4 1.76 -2.07 22.42
N LEU A 5 1.72 -0.75 22.22
CA LEU A 5 1.82 -0.14 20.90
C LEU A 5 3.23 -0.44 20.37
N ILE A 6 3.34 -1.37 19.43
CA ILE A 6 4.54 -1.48 18.59
C ILE A 6 4.16 -1.12 17.15
N PRO A 7 4.94 -0.25 16.47
CA PRO A 7 4.63 0.37 15.19
C PRO A 7 4.02 -0.56 14.12
N PRO A 8 3.25 0.00 13.18
CA PRO A 8 3.29 1.39 12.73
C PRO A 8 2.49 2.42 13.53
N GLY A 9 1.87 2.09 14.67
CA GLY A 9 1.44 3.10 15.65
C GLY A 9 2.65 3.66 16.40
N VAL A 10 2.99 4.94 16.21
CA VAL A 10 4.28 5.51 16.62
C VAL A 10 4.24 6.09 18.04
N CYS A 11 4.82 5.38 19.02
CA CYS A 11 5.45 6.01 20.17
C CYS A 11 6.96 6.08 19.92
N GLY A 12 7.47 7.17 19.32
CA GLY A 12 8.91 7.38 19.10
C GLY A 12 9.32 8.19 17.86
N ARG A 13 10.63 8.21 17.54
CA ARG A 13 11.18 8.95 16.39
C ARG A 13 10.78 8.29 15.06
N ILE A 14 10.14 9.05 14.17
CA ILE A 14 9.81 8.60 12.81
C ILE A 14 11.09 8.30 12.00
N ARG A 15 11.21 7.04 11.57
CA ARG A 15 12.34 6.48 10.83
C ARG A 15 12.05 6.23 9.35
N GLY A 16 10.81 6.32 8.92
CA GLY A 16 10.44 6.19 7.52
C GLY A 16 8.95 6.41 7.29
N THR A 17 8.51 6.08 6.08
CA THR A 17 7.13 6.15 5.64
C THR A 17 6.84 4.95 4.76
N ILE A 18 5.68 4.34 4.96
CA ILE A 18 5.11 3.35 4.05
C ILE A 18 3.89 3.97 3.38
N THR A 19 3.79 3.82 2.06
CA THR A 19 2.71 4.35 1.24
C THR A 19 2.08 3.18 0.49
N ILE A 20 0.75 3.13 0.51
CA ILE A 20 -0.03 2.19 -0.31
C ILE A 20 -0.86 3.01 -1.28
N THR A 21 -0.82 2.63 -2.56
CA THR A 21 -1.64 3.19 -3.62
C THR A 21 -2.45 2.08 -4.27
N ILE A 22 -3.75 2.30 -4.44
CA ILE A 22 -4.68 1.44 -5.16
C ILE A 22 -5.37 2.32 -6.19
N ASP A 23 -4.86 2.28 -7.42
CA ASP A 23 -5.18 3.19 -8.51
C ASP A 23 -6.15 2.58 -9.52
N GLU A 24 -6.05 1.28 -9.80
CA GLU A 24 -6.79 0.64 -10.88
C GLU A 24 -7.37 -0.73 -10.50
N VAL A 25 -8.54 -1.03 -11.05
CA VAL A 25 -9.17 -2.36 -11.02
C VAL A 25 -9.49 -2.84 -12.43
N PHE A 26 -9.21 -4.11 -12.69
CA PHE A 26 -9.52 -4.79 -13.94
C PHE A 26 -10.47 -5.95 -13.66
N TRP A 27 -11.59 -6.04 -14.37
CA TRP A 27 -12.57 -7.13 -14.19
C TRP A 27 -12.37 -8.21 -15.24
N SER A 28 -12.28 -9.47 -14.79
CA SER A 28 -12.25 -10.64 -15.69
C SER A 28 -13.66 -11.04 -16.15
N THR A 29 -14.68 -10.62 -15.39
CA THR A 29 -16.10 -10.87 -15.67
C THR A 29 -16.85 -9.55 -15.91
N LYS A 30 -18.19 -9.60 -16.00
CA LYS A 30 -19.02 -8.39 -16.02
C LYS A 30 -18.67 -7.47 -14.85
N SER A 31 -18.32 -6.23 -15.17
CA SER A 31 -18.01 -5.20 -14.17
C SER A 31 -19.18 -5.02 -13.18
N PRO A 32 -18.92 -5.01 -11.86
CA PRO A 32 -19.93 -4.76 -10.83
C PRO A 32 -20.33 -3.29 -10.73
N GLY A 33 -19.85 -2.42 -11.62
CA GLY A 33 -20.00 -0.97 -11.54
C GLY A 33 -18.81 -0.31 -10.84
N ASP A 34 -19.07 0.79 -10.16
CA ASP A 34 -18.05 1.48 -9.37
C ASP A 34 -17.81 0.75 -8.04
N VAL A 35 -16.55 0.72 -7.61
CA VAL A 35 -16.12 -0.01 -6.43
C VAL A 35 -15.24 0.85 -5.54
N TYR A 36 -15.11 0.42 -4.29
CA TYR A 36 -14.16 0.96 -3.34
C TYR A 36 -13.54 -0.20 -2.55
N VAL A 37 -12.35 0.02 -2.01
CA VAL A 37 -11.53 -1.01 -1.36
C VAL A 37 -11.28 -0.61 0.09
N LYS A 38 -11.65 -1.50 1.03
CA LYS A 38 -11.32 -1.34 2.44
C LYS A 38 -10.03 -2.06 2.78
N PHE A 39 -9.19 -1.37 3.55
CA PHE A 39 -7.95 -1.89 4.09
C PHE A 39 -7.84 -1.54 5.57
N ALA A 40 -7.52 -2.52 6.40
CA ALA A 40 -7.22 -2.27 7.81
C ALA A 40 -5.71 -2.18 8.01
N TRP A 41 -5.23 -1.02 8.45
CA TRP A 41 -3.83 -0.84 8.80
C TRP A 41 -3.65 -0.98 10.30
N TRP A 42 -2.91 -2.01 10.73
CA TRP A 42 -2.68 -2.28 12.15
C TRP A 42 -1.87 -1.20 12.88
N GLY A 43 -1.24 -0.29 12.13
CA GLY A 43 -0.49 0.84 12.67
C GLY A 43 -1.30 2.14 12.80
N SER A 44 -2.62 2.08 12.69
CA SER A 44 -3.49 3.24 12.84
C SER A 44 -4.62 2.97 13.83
N ASP A 45 -5.08 4.04 14.47
CA ASP A 45 -6.29 4.03 15.30
C ASP A 45 -7.57 3.96 14.45
N GLU A 46 -7.46 4.27 13.15
CA GLU A 46 -8.55 4.15 12.21
C GLU A 46 -8.81 2.68 11.86
N ARG A 47 -10.07 2.24 11.97
CA ARG A 47 -10.43 0.84 11.73
C ARG A 47 -10.20 0.41 10.28
N PHE A 48 -10.52 1.27 9.32
CA PHE A 48 -10.40 0.97 7.89
C PHE A 48 -10.13 2.23 7.08
N PHE A 49 -9.28 2.09 6.07
CA PHE A 49 -9.00 3.08 5.03
C PHE A 49 -9.74 2.69 3.76
N GLU A 50 -10.34 3.66 3.07
CA GLU A 50 -11.16 3.43 1.88
C GLU A 50 -10.47 4.00 0.64
N PHE A 51 -10.13 3.13 -0.30
CA PHE A 51 -9.53 3.49 -1.58
C PHE A 51 -10.57 3.42 -2.70
N HIS A 52 -10.47 4.29 -3.70
CA HIS A 52 -11.41 4.29 -4.82
C HIS A 52 -10.68 4.19 -6.17
N PRO A 53 -10.32 2.97 -6.60
CA PRO A 53 -9.62 2.75 -7.85
C PRO A 53 -10.50 3.03 -9.07
N ILE A 54 -9.85 3.44 -10.16
CA ILE A 54 -10.49 3.63 -11.46
C ILE A 54 -10.79 2.26 -12.08
N ASN A 55 -11.96 2.12 -12.70
CA ASN A 55 -12.35 0.91 -13.41
C ASN A 55 -11.77 0.92 -14.84
N SER A 56 -10.63 0.27 -15.04
CA SER A 56 -9.92 0.27 -16.32
C SER A 56 -10.64 -0.54 -17.41
N THR A 57 -11.56 -1.44 -17.05
CA THR A 57 -12.33 -2.25 -18.01
C THR A 57 -13.36 -1.44 -18.81
N LYS A 58 -13.76 -0.25 -18.32
CA LYS A 58 -14.67 0.66 -19.05
C LYS A 58 -14.00 1.29 -20.29
N SER A 59 -12.66 1.34 -20.35
CA SER A 59 -11.93 2.03 -21.42
C SER A 59 -11.87 1.28 -22.76
N GLY A 60 -12.42 0.06 -22.87
CA GLY A 60 -12.25 -0.80 -24.05
C GLY A 60 -13.39 -0.81 -25.08
N ASN A 61 -14.59 -0.35 -24.72
CA ASN A 61 -15.80 -0.56 -25.56
C ASN A 61 -16.47 0.74 -26.06
N GLU A 62 -15.95 1.91 -25.74
CA GLU A 62 -16.45 3.17 -26.28
C GLU A 62 -15.53 3.64 -27.41
N LYS A 63 -15.61 2.96 -28.55
CA LYS A 63 -15.25 3.56 -29.84
C LYS A 63 -16.37 4.53 -30.21
N ASN A 64 -16.36 5.71 -29.59
CA ASN A 64 -16.90 6.91 -30.21
C ASN A 64 -15.98 8.08 -29.84
N GLU A 65 -15.60 8.79 -30.88
CA GLU A 65 -14.52 9.74 -30.93
C GLU A 65 -14.80 10.99 -30.09
N LYS A 66 -13.70 11.65 -29.70
CA LYS A 66 -13.58 13.00 -29.14
C LYS A 66 -13.86 13.14 -27.64
N GLU A 67 -12.83 12.84 -26.85
CA GLU A 67 -12.13 13.85 -26.07
C GLU A 67 -10.73 13.31 -25.71
N PRO A 68 -9.65 14.14 -25.71
CA PRO A 68 -8.44 13.74 -24.99
C PRO A 68 -8.85 13.40 -23.55
N PRO A 69 -8.10 12.58 -22.78
CA PRO A 69 -8.40 12.38 -21.37
C PRO A 69 -8.20 13.73 -20.66
N THR A 70 -9.22 14.58 -20.71
CA THR A 70 -9.47 15.68 -19.82
C THR A 70 -9.48 15.01 -18.47
N ALA A 71 -8.33 15.11 -17.80
CA ALA A 71 -8.15 15.64 -16.47
C ALA A 71 -9.43 16.13 -15.76
N GLY A 72 -10.48 15.31 -15.71
CA GLY A 72 -11.58 15.38 -14.78
C GLY A 72 -11.10 14.69 -13.53
N LYS A 73 -10.17 15.36 -12.82
CA LYS A 73 -9.91 15.06 -11.42
C LYS A 73 -11.26 15.12 -10.73
N THR A 74 -11.82 13.95 -10.41
CA THR A 74 -12.83 13.87 -9.36
C THR A 74 -12.07 14.23 -8.09
N GLU A 75 -12.24 15.47 -7.66
CA GLU A 75 -11.52 16.06 -6.54
C GLU A 75 -11.74 15.20 -5.28
N ASP A 76 -10.62 14.86 -4.63
CA ASP A 76 -10.48 14.29 -3.28
C ASP A 76 -11.00 12.88 -2.99
N VAL A 77 -10.96 11.97 -3.96
CA VAL A 77 -11.16 10.55 -3.64
C VAL A 77 -9.81 9.84 -3.40
N PRO A 78 -9.50 9.38 -2.18
CA PRO A 78 -8.17 8.88 -1.84
C PRO A 78 -7.89 7.56 -2.55
N THR A 79 -6.87 7.54 -3.40
CA THR A 79 -6.27 6.32 -3.97
C THR A 79 -4.97 5.96 -3.27
N THR A 80 -4.49 6.81 -2.35
CA THR A 80 -3.20 6.66 -1.70
C THR A 80 -3.29 7.03 -0.23
N TYR A 81 -2.72 6.19 0.64
CA TYR A 81 -2.53 6.47 2.05
C TYR A 81 -1.07 6.26 2.42
N SER A 82 -0.58 7.09 3.36
CA SER A 82 0.80 7.02 3.86
C SER A 82 0.82 6.97 5.38
N TRP A 83 1.62 6.08 5.94
CA TRP A 83 1.79 5.90 7.37
C TRP A 83 3.24 6.04 7.78
N ASN A 84 3.46 6.66 8.94
CA ASN A 84 4.80 6.81 9.50
C ASN A 84 5.31 5.49 10.06
N VAL A 85 6.58 5.19 9.79
CA VAL A 85 7.28 4.02 10.34
C VAL A 85 8.19 4.50 11.46
N GLY A 86 7.83 4.21 12.71
CA GLY A 86 8.61 4.53 13.91
C GLY A 86 9.70 3.51 14.26
N THR A 87 9.73 2.37 13.58
CA THR A 87 10.58 1.22 13.95
C THR A 87 11.87 1.13 13.13
N SER A 88 12.82 0.30 13.57
CA SER A 88 14.03 -0.02 12.79
C SER A 88 13.72 -0.96 11.62
N TRP A 89 14.60 -0.99 10.61
CA TRP A 89 14.48 -1.92 9.48
C TRP A 89 14.32 -3.38 9.92
N ARG A 90 15.22 -3.86 10.80
CA ARG A 90 15.20 -5.24 11.30
C ARG A 90 13.88 -5.60 11.99
N LEU A 91 13.35 -4.69 12.79
CA LEU A 91 12.07 -4.90 13.45
C LEU A 91 10.91 -4.89 12.45
N LEU A 92 10.91 -3.98 11.47
CA LEU A 92 9.90 -3.95 10.40
C LEU A 92 9.89 -5.26 9.61
N GLU A 93 11.06 -5.80 9.28
CA GLU A 93 11.20 -7.09 8.62
C GLU A 93 10.63 -8.24 9.48
N GLU A 94 10.97 -8.27 10.77
CA GLU A 94 10.43 -9.25 11.71
C GLU A 94 8.90 -9.13 11.84
N TYR A 95 8.35 -7.92 11.81
CA TYR A 95 6.91 -7.69 11.75
C TYR A 95 6.31 -8.32 10.49
N PHE A 96 6.80 -7.96 9.31
CA PHE A 96 6.27 -8.50 8.05
C PHE A 96 6.38 -10.02 7.97
N ARG A 97 7.40 -10.62 8.57
CA ARG A 97 7.53 -12.08 8.66
C ARG A 97 6.47 -12.74 9.53
N ARG A 98 6.06 -12.08 10.63
CA ARG A 98 4.99 -12.58 11.52
C ARG A 98 3.60 -12.43 10.91
N TRP A 99 3.41 -11.40 10.09
CA TRP A 99 2.14 -11.10 9.45
C TRP A 99 2.02 -11.84 8.12
N LYS A 100 1.31 -12.96 8.14
CA LYS A 100 1.22 -13.86 6.98
C LYS A 100 0.50 -13.28 5.77
N CYS A 101 -0.41 -12.31 5.94
CA CYS A 101 -1.16 -11.76 4.81
C CYS A 101 -1.69 -10.33 5.04
N ILE A 102 -1.80 -9.58 3.94
CA ILE A 102 -2.67 -8.40 3.83
C ILE A 102 -3.98 -8.82 3.19
N ILE A 103 -5.06 -8.23 3.67
CA ILE A 103 -6.38 -8.39 3.09
C ILE A 103 -6.90 -7.03 2.65
N PHE A 104 -7.26 -6.93 1.37
CA PHE A 104 -8.04 -5.81 0.83
C PHE A 104 -9.42 -6.31 0.44
N ASN A 105 -10.47 -5.67 0.95
CA ASN A 105 -11.85 -6.07 0.68
C ASN A 105 -12.46 -5.11 -0.35
N VAL A 106 -12.91 -5.65 -1.48
CA VAL A 106 -13.47 -4.87 -2.59
C VAL A 106 -14.99 -4.87 -2.47
N TYR A 107 -15.58 -3.69 -2.39
CA TYR A 107 -17.02 -3.48 -2.24
C TYR A 107 -17.57 -2.72 -3.43
N ARG A 108 -18.80 -3.06 -3.81
CA ARG A 108 -19.55 -2.28 -4.79
C ARG A 108 -20.06 -0.99 -4.14
N SER A 109 -19.87 0.14 -4.81
CA SER A 109 -20.22 1.45 -4.25
C SER A 109 -21.73 1.64 -4.08
N ALA A 110 -22.53 1.09 -5.00
CA ALA A 110 -23.99 1.27 -5.05
C ALA A 110 -24.74 0.62 -3.88
N ASP A 111 -24.41 -0.62 -3.53
CA ASP A 111 -25.13 -1.42 -2.52
C ASP A 111 -24.24 -1.81 -1.32
N LYS A 112 -22.98 -1.36 -1.31
CA LYS A 112 -21.97 -1.70 -0.29
C LYS A 112 -21.76 -3.20 -0.13
N ARG A 113 -22.09 -4.01 -1.15
CA ARG A 113 -21.92 -5.45 -1.12
C ARG A 113 -20.46 -5.82 -1.38
N LEU A 114 -19.95 -6.77 -0.61
CA LEU A 114 -18.63 -7.36 -0.84
C LEU A 114 -18.62 -8.09 -2.20
N VAL A 115 -17.75 -7.63 -3.10
CA VAL A 115 -17.50 -8.23 -4.42
C VAL A 115 -16.49 -9.35 -4.29
N GLY A 116 -15.41 -9.10 -3.56
CA GLY A 116 -14.36 -10.08 -3.35
C GLY A 116 -13.24 -9.54 -2.47
N THR A 117 -12.22 -10.37 -2.31
CA THR A 117 -11.09 -10.12 -1.43
C THR A 117 -9.80 -10.35 -2.19
N VAL A 118 -8.84 -9.46 -1.99
CA VAL A 118 -7.46 -9.61 -2.45
C VAL A 118 -6.61 -9.99 -1.25
N ARG A 119 -5.80 -11.05 -1.41
CA ARG A 119 -4.86 -11.51 -0.39
C ARG A 119 -3.44 -11.42 -0.92
N MET A 120 -2.57 -10.77 -0.15
CA MET A 120 -1.14 -10.71 -0.44
C MET A 120 -0.38 -11.38 0.70
N GLU A 121 0.32 -12.47 0.40
CA GLU A 121 1.02 -13.28 1.40
C GLU A 121 2.52 -12.95 1.52
N ASN A 122 3.14 -12.50 0.42
CA ASN A 122 4.58 -12.25 0.38
C ASN A 122 4.93 -10.77 0.54
N TRP A 123 5.15 -10.33 1.78
CA TRP A 123 5.55 -8.96 2.12
C TRP A 123 7.00 -8.63 1.80
N ASN A 124 7.85 -9.64 1.56
CA ASN A 124 9.28 -9.42 1.35
C ASN A 124 9.52 -8.51 0.14
N CYS A 125 8.63 -8.53 -0.86
CA CYS A 125 8.70 -7.65 -2.02
C CYS A 125 8.70 -6.15 -1.64
N ILE A 126 8.01 -5.78 -0.55
CA ILE A 126 7.95 -4.40 -0.05
C ILE A 126 9.25 -3.99 0.65
N LEU A 127 9.99 -4.95 1.18
CA LEU A 127 11.27 -4.72 1.86
C LEU A 127 12.44 -4.73 0.88
N THR A 128 12.33 -5.44 -0.24
CA THR A 128 13.41 -5.52 -1.24
C THR A 128 13.45 -4.32 -2.16
N GLU A 129 12.29 -3.73 -2.47
CA GLU A 129 12.15 -2.65 -3.44
C GLU A 129 11.69 -1.36 -2.75
N GLU A 130 12.25 -0.20 -3.12
CA GLU A 130 11.76 1.10 -2.62
C GLU A 130 10.29 1.33 -3.04
N ARG A 131 9.90 0.78 -4.19
CA ARG A 131 8.55 0.79 -4.73
C ARG A 131 8.26 -0.54 -5.43
N TYR A 132 7.26 -1.26 -4.96
CA TYR A 132 6.78 -2.52 -5.51
C TYR A 132 5.35 -2.34 -6.02
N SER A 133 5.08 -2.69 -7.27
CA SER A 133 3.76 -2.55 -7.91
C SER A 133 3.38 -3.83 -8.62
N SER A 134 2.19 -4.35 -8.36
CA SER A 134 1.70 -5.56 -9.02
C SER A 134 0.17 -5.60 -9.09
N TYR A 135 -0.34 -6.53 -9.91
CA TYR A 135 -1.76 -6.86 -9.98
C TYR A 135 -2.02 -8.10 -9.13
N PHE A 136 -3.06 -8.03 -8.30
CA PHE A 136 -3.45 -9.11 -7.39
C PHE A 136 -4.89 -9.53 -7.64
N ALA A 137 -5.12 -10.83 -7.68
CA ALA A 137 -6.45 -11.39 -7.96
C ALA A 137 -7.47 -11.00 -6.89
N ILE A 138 -8.62 -10.50 -7.36
CA ILE A 138 -9.83 -10.34 -6.57
C ILE A 138 -10.57 -11.67 -6.63
N VAL A 139 -10.72 -12.31 -5.48
CA VAL A 139 -11.37 -13.61 -5.35
C VAL A 139 -12.71 -13.43 -4.64
N ASP A 140 -13.78 -13.98 -5.19
CA ASP A 140 -15.11 -13.90 -4.58
C ASP A 140 -15.27 -14.87 -3.40
N ARG A 141 -16.49 -14.95 -2.84
CA ARG A 141 -16.78 -15.86 -1.71
C ARG A 141 -16.71 -17.35 -2.07
N LYS A 142 -16.81 -17.70 -3.36
CA LYS A 142 -16.73 -19.08 -3.85
C LYS A 142 -15.29 -19.51 -4.13
N GLY A 143 -14.37 -18.56 -4.18
CA GLY A 143 -12.98 -18.82 -4.56
C GLY A 143 -12.69 -18.51 -6.03
N ASP A 144 -13.66 -17.94 -6.74
CA ASP A 144 -13.51 -17.62 -8.17
C ASP A 144 -12.85 -16.26 -8.35
N ARG A 145 -11.89 -16.17 -9.28
CA ARG A 145 -11.26 -14.90 -9.66
C ARG A 145 -12.26 -14.07 -10.48
N VAL A 146 -12.61 -12.90 -9.98
CA VAL A 146 -13.55 -11.98 -10.63
C VAL A 146 -12.87 -10.76 -11.26
N GLY A 147 -11.61 -10.51 -10.88
CA GLY A 147 -10.81 -9.42 -11.42
C GLY A 147 -9.43 -9.36 -10.78
N ASP A 148 -8.75 -8.24 -10.99
CA ASP A 148 -7.44 -7.92 -10.50
C ASP A 148 -7.39 -6.48 -10.00
N LEU A 149 -6.72 -6.28 -8.88
CA LEU A 149 -6.50 -4.98 -8.27
C LEU A 149 -5.03 -4.61 -8.41
N ARG A 150 -4.74 -3.42 -8.95
CA ARG A 150 -3.40 -2.87 -8.98
C ARG A 150 -3.09 -2.26 -7.62
N ILE A 151 -2.03 -2.75 -6.98
CA ILE A 151 -1.58 -2.26 -5.68
C ILE A 151 -0.11 -1.92 -5.78
N THR A 152 0.22 -0.69 -5.40
CA THR A 152 1.60 -0.24 -5.22
C THR A 152 1.89 -0.04 -3.75
N PHE A 153 3.03 -0.56 -3.31
CA PHE A 153 3.65 -0.29 -2.02
C PHE A 153 4.92 0.53 -2.24
N ALA A 154 5.15 1.55 -1.43
CA ALA A 154 6.43 2.25 -1.38
C ALA A 154 6.90 2.36 0.07
N LEU A 155 8.15 1.98 0.32
CA LEU A 155 8.77 2.02 1.64
C LEU A 155 10.01 2.91 1.60
N LYS A 156 9.93 4.07 2.25
CA LYS A 156 11.05 5.02 2.33
C LYS A 156 11.57 5.11 3.75
N MET A 157 12.75 4.53 3.98
CA MET A 157 13.42 4.56 5.28
C MET A 157 14.53 5.61 5.30
N LYS A 158 14.64 6.35 6.41
CA LYS A 158 15.69 7.34 6.63
C LYS A 158 17.02 6.61 6.78
N LYS A 159 17.94 6.83 5.84
CA LYS A 159 19.32 6.36 5.96
C LYS A 159 19.96 6.98 7.22
N LYS A 160 20.64 6.17 8.02
CA LYS A 160 21.50 6.70 9.09
C LYS A 160 22.60 7.53 8.42
N LYS A 161 22.60 8.85 8.64
CA LYS A 161 23.78 9.66 8.36
C LYS A 161 24.82 9.30 9.41
N TYR A 162 25.74 8.41 9.09
CA TYR A 162 26.96 8.28 9.87
C TYR A 162 27.73 9.59 9.65
N LYS A 163 27.79 10.46 10.65
CA LYS A 163 28.85 11.45 10.70
C LYS A 163 30.11 10.65 10.95
N LEU A 164 30.99 10.51 9.96
CA LEU A 164 32.38 10.16 10.28
C LEU A 164 32.86 11.25 11.22
N LYS A 165 32.98 10.93 12.51
CA LYS A 165 33.80 11.74 13.40
C LYS A 165 35.22 11.56 12.90
N SER A 166 35.78 12.61 12.29
CA SER A 166 37.19 12.70 11.93
C SER A 166 38.05 12.88 13.19
N ASP A 167 37.94 11.94 14.14
CA ASP A 167 38.70 11.95 15.39
C ASP A 167 39.79 10.85 15.38
N PHE A 168 40.32 10.52 14.20
CA PHE A 168 41.59 9.80 14.13
C PHE A 168 42.70 10.84 14.26
N PRO A 169 43.47 10.87 15.36
CA PRO A 169 44.65 11.72 15.43
C PRO A 169 45.60 11.27 14.32
N ILE A 170 45.93 12.19 13.42
CA ILE A 170 47.04 12.02 12.48
C ILE A 170 48.29 11.93 13.35
N VAL A 171 48.80 10.71 13.56
CA VAL A 171 50.12 10.50 14.17
C VAL A 171 51.12 10.99 13.14
N LYS A 172 51.59 12.24 13.30
CA LYS A 172 52.76 12.72 12.58
C LYS A 172 53.97 12.01 13.18
N ASN A 173 54.53 11.05 12.44
CA ASN A 173 55.86 10.55 12.75
C ASN A 173 56.83 11.72 12.59
N VAL A 174 57.37 12.19 13.71
CA VAL A 174 58.48 13.14 13.74
C VAL A 174 59.74 12.36 13.39
N GLN A 175 60.47 12.85 12.39
CA GLN A 175 61.75 12.34 11.94
C GLN A 175 62.89 13.06 12.66
#